data_AF-A0A8S0ZQ10-F1
#
_entry.id   AF-A0A8S0ZQ10-F1
#
_cell.length_a   1.000
_cell.length_b   1.000
_cell.length_c   1.000
_cell.angle_alpha   90.00
_cell.angle_beta   90.00
_cell.angle_gamma   90.00
#
_symmetry.space_group_name_H-M   'P 1'
#
loop_
_entity.id
_entity.type
_entity.pdbx_description
1 polymer ?
#
loop_
_entity_poly.entity_id
_entity_poly.type
_entity_poly.pdbx_seq_one_letter_code
_entity_poly.pdbx_strand_id
1 'polypeptide(L)'
;MLIALDSRAIIISFTAIGVIISKNINEYEQFRKVIEDFLVEWPDRSPFIEDCESDNNIQKLTDLLTEKLSHLENNGPTAKLWVQYFKLVLIALQFIEAERLGNSKLHLQIIKKKLLIFHAAGHYPYA
;
A
#
# COMPACT_ATOMS: atom_id res chain seq x y z
N MET A 1 8.64 -16.71 19.16
CA MET A 1 9.67 -15.65 19.09
C MET A 1 10.27 -15.48 17.69
N LEU A 2 10.41 -16.55 16.86
CA LEU A 2 10.88 -16.41 15.46
C LEU A 2 9.90 -15.66 14.52
N ILE A 3 8.58 -15.81 14.68
CA ILE A 3 7.58 -15.21 13.78
C ILE A 3 7.56 -13.66 13.86
N ALA A 4 7.93 -13.09 15.02
CA ALA A 4 7.94 -11.63 15.23
C ALA A 4 9.17 -10.93 14.61
N LEU A 5 10.24 -11.69 14.30
CA LEU A 5 11.43 -11.15 13.64
C LEU A 5 11.17 -10.97 12.13
N ASP A 6 10.42 -11.91 11.54
CA ASP A 6 10.05 -11.90 10.11
C ASP A 6 9.09 -10.76 9.75
N SER A 7 8.08 -10.51 10.59
CA SER A 7 7.11 -9.43 10.34
C SER A 7 7.76 -8.04 10.38
N ARG A 8 8.73 -7.83 11.27
CA ARG A 8 9.51 -6.59 11.35
C ARG A 8 10.33 -6.36 10.09
N ALA A 9 10.98 -7.40 9.57
CA ALA A 9 11.77 -7.31 8.34
C ALA A 9 10.89 -6.95 7.12
N ILE A 10 9.68 -7.52 7.04
CA ILE A 10 8.69 -7.19 5.99
C ILE A 10 8.28 -5.72 6.08
N ILE A 11 7.96 -5.22 7.28
CA ILE A 11 7.57 -3.83 7.47
C ILE A 11 8.72 -2.86 7.15
N ILE A 12 9.94 -3.17 7.57
CA ILE A 12 11.13 -2.36 7.26
C ILE A 12 11.39 -2.33 5.74
N SER A 13 11.29 -3.48 5.07
CA SER A 13 11.48 -3.56 3.62
C SER A 13 10.39 -2.79 2.87
N PHE A 14 9.13 -2.95 3.28
CA PHE A 14 8.00 -2.23 2.70
C PHE A 14 8.14 -0.71 2.88
N THR A 15 8.47 -0.25 4.08
CA THR A 15 8.67 1.18 4.36
C THR A 15 9.86 1.76 3.61
N ALA A 16 10.99 1.04 3.55
CA ALA A 16 12.16 1.46 2.78
C ALA A 16 11.83 1.60 1.28
N ILE A 17 11.15 0.61 0.70
CA ILE A 17 10.70 0.65 -0.70
C ILE A 17 9.73 1.81 -0.91
N GLY A 18 8.76 1.99 -0.01
CA GLY A 18 7.82 3.11 -0.07
C GLY A 18 8.54 4.46 -0.09
N VAL A 19 9.52 4.67 0.79
CA VAL A 19 10.32 5.91 0.84
C VAL A 19 11.12 6.12 -0.44
N ILE A 20 11.71 5.07 -1.00
CA ILE A 20 12.45 5.15 -2.28
C ILE A 20 11.52 5.53 -3.43
N ILE A 21 10.33 4.94 -3.48
CA ILE A 21 9.32 5.24 -4.50
C ILE A 21 8.86 6.68 -4.35
N SER A 22 8.53 7.12 -3.14
CA SER A 22 8.09 8.49 -2.86
C SER A 22 9.14 9.54 -3.27
N LYS A 23 10.43 9.30 -2.99
CA LYS A 23 11.52 10.18 -3.41
C LYS A 23 11.70 10.28 -4.92
N ASN A 24 11.23 9.29 -5.68
CA ASN A 24 11.25 9.29 -7.15
C ASN A 24 10.02 9.99 -7.78
N ILE A 25 9.07 10.48 -6.98
CA ILE A 25 7.96 11.28 -7.46
C ILE A 25 8.45 12.73 -7.62
N ASN A 26 8.45 13.26 -8.84
CA ASN A 26 8.93 14.63 -9.12
C ASN A 26 8.22 15.71 -8.29
N GLU A 27 6.98 15.47 -7.89
CA GLU A 27 6.13 16.37 -7.10
C GLU A 27 6.21 16.10 -5.58
N TYR A 28 7.12 15.20 -5.14
CA TYR A 28 7.22 14.77 -3.74
C TYR A 28 7.31 15.93 -2.75
N GLU A 29 8.10 16.96 -3.04
CA GLU A 29 8.27 18.12 -2.13
C GLU A 29 6.98 18.94 -1.96
N GLN A 30 6.07 18.94 -2.93
CA GLN A 30 4.77 19.62 -2.81
C GLN A 30 3.84 18.83 -1.87
N PHE A 31 3.78 17.51 -2.05
CA PHE A 31 2.97 16.63 -1.21
C PHE A 31 3.58 16.38 0.16
N ARG A 32 4.90 16.54 0.30
CA ARG A 32 5.61 16.30 1.56
C ARG A 32 5.07 17.17 2.69
N LYS A 33 4.81 18.46 2.44
CA LYS A 33 4.19 19.33 3.45
C LYS A 33 2.79 18.87 3.83
N VAL A 34 1.96 18.53 2.84
CA VAL A 34 0.61 18.02 3.07
C VAL A 34 0.64 16.73 3.90
N ILE A 35 1.57 15.83 3.60
CA ILE A 35 1.76 14.58 4.35
C ILE A 35 2.28 14.86 5.77
N GLU A 36 3.26 15.76 5.92
CA GLU A 36 3.81 16.12 7.23
C GLU A 36 2.75 16.76 8.13
N ASP A 37 1.99 17.74 7.62
CA ASP A 37 0.89 18.39 8.32
C ASP A 37 -0.18 17.36 8.73
N PHE A 38 -0.56 16.50 7.81
CA PHE A 38 -1.51 15.41 8.05
C PHE A 38 -1.04 14.42 9.12
N LEU A 39 0.24 14.02 9.11
CA LEU A 39 0.82 13.10 10.09
C LEU A 39 0.94 13.74 11.48
N VAL A 40 1.15 15.05 11.55
CA VAL A 40 1.19 15.80 12.82
C VAL A 40 -0.19 15.89 13.45
N GLU A 41 -1.26 16.05 12.65
CA GLU A 41 -2.64 16.11 13.13
C GLU A 41 -3.23 14.72 13.46
N TRP A 42 -2.68 13.66 12.86
CA TRP A 42 -3.17 12.28 12.99
C TRP A 42 -3.38 11.78 14.44
N PRO A 43 -2.48 12.01 15.42
CA PRO A 43 -2.66 11.52 16.78
C PRO A 43 -3.87 12.13 17.50
N ASP A 44 -4.19 13.39 17.19
CA ASP A 44 -5.23 14.17 17.85
C ASP A 44 -6.56 14.11 17.08
N ARG A 45 -6.50 14.00 15.75
CA ARG A 45 -7.64 13.86 14.85
C ARG A 45 -7.30 12.87 13.73
N SER A 46 -7.50 11.59 14.01
CA SER A 46 -7.52 10.57 12.95
C SER A 46 -8.72 10.87 12.05
N PRO A 47 -8.52 11.23 10.77
CA PRO A 47 -9.62 11.45 9.85
C PRO A 47 -10.40 10.15 9.66
N PHE A 48 -11.71 10.28 9.41
CA PHE A 48 -12.48 9.13 8.96
C PHE A 48 -12.04 8.74 7.55
N ILE A 49 -12.24 7.46 7.21
CA ILE A 49 -11.85 6.96 5.89
C ILE A 49 -12.66 7.66 4.80
N GLU A 50 -13.93 7.99 5.05
CA GLU A 50 -14.76 8.72 4.10
C GLU A 50 -14.21 10.13 3.79
N ASP A 51 -13.63 10.80 4.79
CA ASP A 51 -13.01 12.12 4.64
C ASP A 51 -11.72 12.02 3.80
N CYS A 52 -10.96 10.93 3.98
CA CYS A 52 -9.76 10.67 3.18
C CYS A 52 -10.10 10.37 1.72
N GLU A 53 -11.16 9.61 1.48
CA GLU A 53 -11.61 9.24 0.13
C GLU A 53 -12.14 10.45 -0.65
N SER A 54 -12.63 11.48 0.02
CA SER A 54 -13.20 12.68 -0.60
C SER A 54 -12.20 13.85 -0.72
N ASP A 55 -11.01 13.74 -0.13
CA ASP A 55 -9.95 14.73 -0.27
C ASP A 55 -9.26 14.66 -1.64
N ASN A 56 -9.33 15.77 -2.39
CA ASN A 56 -8.74 15.92 -3.72
C ASN A 56 -7.21 15.76 -3.73
N ASN A 57 -6.51 16.16 -2.67
CA ASN A 57 -5.07 16.00 -2.54
C ASN A 57 -4.68 14.53 -2.35
N ILE A 58 -5.47 13.80 -1.56
CA ILE A 58 -5.25 12.36 -1.32
C ILE A 58 -5.53 11.55 -2.59
N GLN A 59 -6.59 11.89 -3.33
CA GLN A 59 -6.88 11.26 -4.63
C GLN A 59 -5.74 11.52 -5.63
N LYS A 60 -5.31 12.78 -5.80
CA LYS A 60 -4.18 13.11 -6.69
C LYS A 60 -2.90 12.40 -6.32
N LEU A 61 -2.59 12.31 -5.02
CA LEU A 61 -1.42 11.59 -4.53
C LEU A 61 -1.51 10.10 -4.85
N THR A 62 -2.70 9.51 -4.71
CA THR A 62 -2.95 8.10 -5.04
C THR A 62 -2.78 7.83 -6.53
N ASP A 63 -3.26 8.72 -7.39
CA ASP A 63 -3.13 8.60 -8.83
C ASP A 63 -1.66 8.71 -9.28
N LEU A 64 -0.93 9.72 -8.77
CA LEU A 64 0.50 9.89 -9.04
C LEU A 64 1.33 8.69 -8.58
N LEU A 65 1.02 8.17 -7.39
CA LEU A 65 1.68 6.97 -6.87
C LEU A 65 1.41 5.77 -7.79
N THR A 66 0.16 5.60 -8.22
CA THR A 66 -0.24 4.50 -9.12
C THR A 66 0.46 4.59 -10.46
N GLU A 67 0.53 5.79 -11.05
CA GLU A 67 1.25 6.03 -12.30
C GLU A 67 2.74 5.70 -12.16
N LYS A 68 3.39 6.16 -11.07
CA LYS A 68 4.80 5.86 -10.84
C LYS A 68 5.08 4.39 -10.59
N LEU A 69 4.21 3.69 -9.86
CA LEU A 69 4.32 2.25 -9.71
C LEU A 69 4.25 1.54 -11.06
N SER A 70 3.36 1.98 -11.96
CA SER A 70 3.26 1.42 -13.32
C SER A 70 4.52 1.70 -14.14
N HIS A 71 5.08 2.91 -14.07
CA HIS A 71 6.34 3.22 -14.74
C HIS A 71 7.50 2.37 -14.21
N LEU A 72 7.59 2.18 -12.89
CA LEU A 72 8.63 1.36 -12.26
C LEU A 72 8.52 -0.12 -12.65
N GLU A 73 7.31 -0.65 -12.85
CA GLU A 73 7.12 -2.02 -13.35
C GLU A 73 7.73 -2.24 -14.74
N ASN A 74 7.81 -1.21 -15.56
CA ASN A 74 8.36 -1.28 -16.92
C ASN A 74 9.90 -1.14 -16.98
N ASN A 75 10.56 -0.79 -15.87
CA ASN A 75 12.01 -0.60 -15.81
C ASN A 75 12.81 -1.92 -15.83
N GLY A 76 12.14 -3.08 -15.75
CA GLY A 76 12.76 -4.39 -15.89
C GLY A 76 12.21 -5.45 -14.93
N PRO A 77 12.64 -6.72 -15.08
CA PRO A 77 12.11 -7.85 -14.31
C PRO A 77 12.26 -7.69 -12.78
N THR A 78 13.41 -7.18 -12.33
CA THR A 78 13.68 -6.95 -10.91
C THR A 78 12.82 -5.81 -10.34
N ALA A 79 12.66 -4.72 -11.08
CA ALA A 79 11.82 -3.60 -10.65
C ALA A 79 10.34 -4.02 -10.55
N LYS A 80 9.87 -4.80 -11.53
CA LYS A 80 8.55 -5.43 -11.52
C LYS A 80 8.33 -6.30 -10.28
N LEU A 81 9.31 -7.13 -9.92
CA LEU A 81 9.24 -7.97 -8.72
C LEU A 81 9.09 -7.13 -7.44
N TRP A 82 9.86 -6.05 -7.29
CA TRP A 82 9.78 -5.18 -6.11
C TRP A 82 8.44 -4.43 -6.02
N VAL A 83 7.87 -4.00 -7.15
CA VAL A 83 6.54 -3.39 -7.17
C VAL A 83 5.46 -4.43 -6.83
N GLN A 84 5.59 -5.66 -7.34
CA GLN A 84 4.68 -6.76 -6.98
C GLN A 84 4.74 -7.07 -5.48
N TYR A 85 5.94 -7.12 -4.90
CA TYR A 85 6.12 -7.27 -3.45
C TYR A 85 5.43 -6.14 -2.67
N PHE A 86 5.63 -4.89 -3.08
CA PHE A 86 4.99 -3.72 -2.46
C PHE A 86 3.46 -3.82 -2.50
N LYS A 87 2.89 -4.16 -3.67
CA LYS A 87 1.44 -4.37 -3.85
C LYS A 87 0.90 -5.51 -2.98
N LEU A 88 1.67 -6.60 -2.82
CA LEU A 88 1.29 -7.72 -1.96
C LEU A 88 1.17 -7.32 -0.49
N VAL A 89 2.17 -6.61 0.03
CA VAL A 89 2.16 -6.12 1.42
C VAL A 89 1.01 -5.13 1.62
N LEU A 90 0.74 -4.25 0.66
CA LEU A 90 -0.40 -3.32 0.71
C LEU A 90 -1.75 -4.07 0.83
N ILE A 91 -1.96 -5.12 0.03
CA ILE A 91 -3.18 -5.95 0.10
C ILE A 91 -3.29 -6.65 1.46
N ALA A 92 -2.18 -7.06 2.08
CA ALA A 92 -2.19 -7.63 3.42
C ALA A 92 -2.59 -6.61 4.49
N LEU A 93 -2.12 -5.36 4.38
CA LEU A 93 -2.52 -4.27 5.27
C LEU A 93 -3.99 -3.90 5.12
N GLN A 94 -4.48 -3.77 3.88
CA GLN A 94 -5.91 -3.52 3.59
C GLN A 94 -6.80 -4.63 4.14
N PHE A 95 -6.31 -5.88 4.17
CA PHE A 95 -7.06 -6.97 4.79
C PHE A 95 -7.22 -6.77 6.28
N ILE A 96 -6.13 -6.43 6.98
CA ILE A 96 -6.16 -6.15 8.42
C ILE A 96 -7.11 -4.98 8.70
N GLU A 97 -7.08 -3.94 7.86
CA GLU A 97 -8.00 -2.81 7.92
C GLU A 97 -9.47 -3.25 7.78
N ALA A 98 -9.79 -4.03 6.74
CA ALA A 98 -11.14 -4.53 6.51
C ALA A 98 -11.68 -5.36 7.69
N GLU A 99 -10.83 -6.23 8.25
CA GLU A 99 -11.16 -7.03 9.44
C GLU A 99 -11.43 -6.14 10.67
N ARG A 100 -10.58 -5.13 10.90
CA ARG A 100 -10.71 -4.24 12.05
C ARG A 100 -11.93 -3.33 12.00
N LEU A 101 -12.33 -2.91 10.79
CA LEU A 101 -13.48 -2.03 10.57
C LEU A 101 -14.78 -2.80 10.38
N GLY A 102 -14.74 -4.13 10.24
CA GLY A 102 -15.91 -4.94 9.89
C GLY A 102 -16.47 -4.61 8.50
N ASN A 103 -15.64 -4.06 7.59
CA ASN A 103 -16.06 -3.64 6.26
C ASN A 103 -16.14 -4.84 5.32
N SER A 104 -17.31 -5.48 5.26
CA SER A 104 -17.58 -6.68 4.47
C SER A 104 -17.36 -6.48 2.96
N LYS A 105 -17.66 -5.28 2.44
CA LYS A 105 -17.46 -4.95 1.02
C LYS A 105 -15.97 -4.89 0.68
N LEU A 106 -15.17 -4.21 1.50
CA LEU A 106 -13.72 -4.12 1.34
C LEU A 106 -13.08 -5.52 1.48
N HIS A 107 -13.55 -6.32 2.45
CA HIS A 107 -13.09 -7.69 2.66
C HIS A 107 -13.26 -8.56 1.40
N LEU A 108 -14.44 -8.53 0.76
CA LEU A 108 -14.70 -9.29 -0.48
C LEU A 108 -13.83 -8.83 -1.65
N GLN A 109 -13.62 -7.51 -1.79
CA GLN A 109 -12.73 -6.96 -2.82
C GLN A 109 -11.28 -7.43 -2.64
N ILE A 110 -10.82 -7.52 -1.39
CA ILE A 110 -9.48 -7.98 -1.05
C ILE A 110 -9.33 -9.47 -1.29
N ILE A 111 -10.32 -10.30 -0.92
CA ILE A 111 -10.31 -11.74 -1.21
C ILE A 111 -10.13 -11.97 -2.71
N LYS A 112 -10.87 -11.26 -3.56
CA LYS A 112 -10.74 -11.37 -5.02
C LYS A 112 -9.30 -11.08 -5.48
N LYS A 113 -8.66 -10.03 -4.94
CA LYS A 113 -7.27 -9.69 -5.26
C LYS A 113 -6.26 -10.73 -4.74
N LYS A 114 -6.48 -11.24 -3.51
CA LYS A 114 -5.65 -12.28 -2.90
C LYS A 114 -5.72 -13.61 -3.67
N LEU A 115 -6.90 -14.00 -4.12
CA LEU A 115 -7.10 -15.24 -4.89
C LEU A 115 -6.25 -15.25 -6.16
N LEU A 116 -6.21 -14.12 -6.88
CA LEU A 116 -5.39 -13.97 -8.08
C LEU A 116 -3.89 -14.13 -7.77
N ILE A 117 -3.44 -13.67 -6.61
CA ILE A 117 -2.04 -13.81 -6.18
C ILE A 117 -1.74 -15.25 -5.78
N PHE A 118 -2.61 -15.91 -5.02
CA PHE A 118 -2.41 -17.30 -4.63
C PHE A 118 -2.40 -18.23 -5.84
N HIS A 119 -3.27 -17.99 -6.82
CA HIS A 119 -3.25 -18.67 -8.11
C HIS A 119 -1.93 -18.45 -8.84
N ALA A 120 -1.45 -17.20 -8.93
CA ALA A 120 -0.17 -16.88 -9.58
C ALA A 120 1.05 -17.48 -8.86
N ALA A 121 0.98 -17.67 -7.54
CA ALA A 121 2.02 -18.30 -6.74
C ALA A 121 2.04 -19.84 -6.83
N GLY A 122 1.08 -20.44 -7.57
CA GLY A 122 0.97 -21.89 -7.71
C GLY A 122 0.37 -22.59 -6.49
N HIS A 123 -0.22 -21.83 -5.55
CA HIS A 123 -0.94 -22.39 -4.41
C HIS A 123 -2.37 -22.77 -4.83
N TYR A 124 -2.49 -23.91 -5.51
CA TYR A 124 -3.75 -24.52 -5.91
C TYR A 124 -4.72 -25.00 -4.79
N PRO A 125 -4.33 -25.28 -3.53
CA PRO A 125 -5.31 -25.81 -2.56
C PRO A 125 -6.33 -24.79 -2.07
N TYR A 126 -6.22 -23.51 -2.46
CA TYR A 126 -7.15 -22.43 -2.12
C TYR A 126 -7.76 -21.74 -3.36
N ALA A 127 -7.55 -22.28 -4.57
CA ALA A 127 -8.06 -21.75 -5.83
C ALA A 127 -9.32 -22.48 -6.30
#